data_AF-A0A654E6J0-F1
#
_entry.id   AF-A0A654E6J0-F1
#
_cell.length_a   1.000
_cell.length_b   1.000
_cell.length_c   1.000
_cell.angle_alpha   90.00
_cell.angle_beta   90.00
_cell.angle_gamma   90.00
#
_symmetry.space_group_name_H-M   'P 1'
#
loop_
_entity.id
_entity.type
_entity.pdbx_description
1 polymer ?
#
loop_
_entity_poly.entity_id
_entity_poly.type
_entity_poly.pdbx_seq_one_letter_code
_entity_poly.pdbx_strand_id
1 'polypeptide(L)'
;MEDENLLNENLLHPNESSPEETQVTTVSKSKWTILVLAMILLLVYLTFGVCTYSFFRDQFSGTETNLFVDAFYFSIVTFSTVGYGDIVPSTSTTKILTIVLVSTGVVFLDYLLNRVVSHVLSLQENAILDRINKTRNRAIRDHIAEDGKIRLKWKLCLAFCAVGLCVGSGALFLHVFERLDWLDSVYLSVISVTTVGYGDKTFKTVEGRGFAVFWLLLSTIAMATLFLYLAEMRIDRTTVMKLPPSESEFIVFKLRESGRISEDDIKQIVREFENLEEVPSSGS
;
A
#
# COMPACT_ATOMS: atom_id res chain seq x y z
N MET A 1 65.34 -4.02 41.43
CA MET A 1 65.77 -5.08 40.51
C MET A 1 64.78 -6.20 40.71
N GLU A 2 63.59 -6.07 40.11
CA GLU A 2 63.25 -6.56 38.74
C GLU A 2 63.07 -8.09 38.83
N ASP A 3 61.96 -8.74 38.50
CA ASP A 3 60.78 -8.43 37.69
C ASP A 3 59.60 -9.29 38.18
N GLU A 4 58.46 -8.69 38.55
CA GLU A 4 57.14 -9.35 38.56
C GLU A 4 56.23 -8.53 37.66
N ASN A 5 56.35 -8.77 36.36
CA ASN A 5 55.49 -8.17 35.36
C ASN A 5 55.25 -9.24 34.30
N LEU A 6 54.08 -9.89 34.32
CA LEU A 6 53.45 -10.59 33.18
C LEU A 6 52.14 -11.31 33.56
N LEU A 7 51.26 -10.71 34.35
CA LEU A 7 49.87 -11.21 34.49
C LEU A 7 48.91 -10.05 34.76
N ASN A 8 48.64 -9.21 33.75
CA ASN A 8 47.41 -8.44 33.71
C ASN A 8 47.13 -7.89 32.30
N GLU A 9 46.28 -8.59 31.54
CA GLU A 9 45.30 -8.03 30.60
C GLU A 9 44.70 -9.17 29.79
N ASN A 10 43.66 -9.81 30.33
CA ASN A 10 42.69 -10.59 29.56
C ASN A 10 41.39 -10.74 30.37
N LEU A 11 40.88 -9.62 30.88
CA LEU A 11 39.47 -9.53 31.26
C LEU A 11 38.68 -9.23 30.00
N LEU A 12 38.16 -10.31 29.43
CA LEU A 12 37.21 -10.34 28.33
C LEU A 12 35.93 -9.59 28.76
N HIS A 13 35.84 -8.30 28.45
CA HIS A 13 34.56 -7.60 28.42
C HIS A 13 33.70 -8.23 27.32
N PRO A 14 32.47 -8.69 27.61
CA PRO A 14 31.54 -9.07 26.56
C PRO A 14 31.20 -7.80 25.78
N ASN A 15 31.37 -7.87 24.47
CA ASN A 15 31.09 -6.82 23.50
C ASN A 15 29.61 -6.39 23.64
N GLU A 16 29.32 -5.34 24.40
CA GLU A 16 28.02 -4.69 24.44
C GLU A 16 27.79 -4.04 23.08
N SER A 17 27.16 -4.78 22.16
CA SER A 17 26.63 -4.24 20.91
C SER A 17 25.60 -3.16 21.25
N SER A 18 25.88 -1.93 20.83
CA SER A 18 25.03 -0.75 21.01
C SER A 18 23.55 -1.04 20.66
N PRO A 19 22.58 -0.55 21.45
CA PRO A 19 21.15 -0.70 21.18
C PRO A 19 20.69 -0.08 19.85
N GLU A 20 21.50 0.77 19.22
CA GLU A 20 21.20 1.42 17.94
C GLU A 20 21.31 0.45 16.75
N GLU A 21 22.31 -0.46 16.74
CA GLU A 21 22.47 -1.47 15.67
C GLU A 21 21.36 -2.54 15.71
N THR A 22 20.85 -2.84 16.90
CA THR A 22 19.77 -3.83 17.08
C THR A 22 18.40 -3.28 16.66
N GLN A 23 18.15 -1.97 16.81
CA GLN A 23 16.89 -1.36 16.34
C GLN A 23 16.85 -1.15 14.82
N VAL A 24 17.97 -0.79 14.18
CA VAL A 24 18.01 -0.61 12.72
C VAL A 24 17.83 -1.95 11.98
N THR A 25 18.39 -3.03 12.50
CA THR A 25 18.32 -4.37 11.87
C THR A 25 16.95 -5.06 12.04
N THR A 26 16.27 -4.84 13.16
CA THR A 26 14.92 -5.43 13.42
C THR A 26 13.83 -4.76 12.60
N VAL A 27 13.89 -3.44 12.41
CA VAL A 27 12.92 -2.67 11.59
C VAL A 27 13.08 -2.95 10.09
N SER A 28 14.31 -3.18 9.61
CA SER A 28 14.59 -3.50 8.19
C SER A 28 14.15 -4.92 7.81
N LYS A 29 14.39 -5.93 8.67
CA LYS A 29 14.00 -7.33 8.42
C LYS A 29 12.48 -7.50 8.26
N SER A 30 11.68 -6.80 9.06
CA SER A 30 10.21 -6.86 9.00
C SER A 30 9.64 -6.45 7.64
N LYS A 31 10.21 -5.40 7.04
CA LYS A 31 9.74 -4.82 5.78
C LYS A 31 9.96 -5.73 4.56
N TRP A 32 11.12 -6.37 4.49
CA TRP A 32 11.42 -7.36 3.45
C TRP A 32 10.57 -8.62 3.58
N THR A 33 10.28 -9.07 4.79
CA THR A 33 9.40 -10.22 5.02
C THR A 33 7.99 -9.99 4.47
N ILE A 34 7.46 -8.77 4.59
CA ILE A 34 6.14 -8.40 4.03
C ILE A 34 6.16 -8.50 2.50
N LEU A 35 7.21 -8.00 1.85
CA LEU A 35 7.35 -8.07 0.39
C LEU A 35 7.49 -9.53 -0.09
N VAL A 36 8.32 -10.33 0.57
CA VAL A 36 8.50 -11.75 0.24
C VAL A 36 7.21 -12.53 0.43
N LEU A 37 6.49 -12.31 1.54
CA LEU A 37 5.21 -12.97 1.80
C LEU A 37 4.17 -12.61 0.74
N ALA A 38 4.10 -11.34 0.33
CA ALA A 38 3.19 -10.93 -0.74
C ALA A 38 3.55 -11.57 -2.09
N MET A 39 4.84 -11.68 -2.44
CA MET A 39 5.26 -12.38 -3.65
C MET A 39 4.89 -13.87 -3.61
N ILE A 40 5.05 -14.53 -2.44
CA ILE A 40 4.67 -15.94 -2.26
C ILE A 40 3.14 -16.10 -2.40
N LEU A 41 2.36 -15.26 -1.75
CA LEU A 41 0.89 -15.31 -1.85
C LEU A 41 0.39 -15.06 -3.27
N LEU A 42 1.02 -14.12 -4.00
CA LEU A 42 0.73 -13.89 -5.41
C LEU A 42 1.06 -15.14 -6.24
N LEU A 43 2.22 -15.76 -6.04
CA LEU A 43 2.61 -16.97 -6.75
C LEU A 43 1.66 -18.13 -6.48
N VAL A 44 1.25 -18.33 -5.22
CA VAL A 44 0.28 -19.36 -4.83
C VAL A 44 -1.07 -19.11 -5.50
N TYR A 45 -1.56 -17.87 -5.49
CA TYR A 45 -2.79 -17.47 -6.16
C TYR A 45 -2.73 -17.76 -7.67
N LEU A 46 -1.66 -17.32 -8.34
CA LEU A 46 -1.49 -17.52 -9.77
C LEU A 46 -1.36 -18.98 -10.13
N THR A 47 -0.64 -19.77 -9.32
CA THR A 47 -0.52 -21.21 -9.53
C THR A 47 -1.89 -21.87 -9.42
N PHE A 48 -2.69 -21.51 -8.43
CA PHE A 48 -4.04 -22.05 -8.27
C PHE A 48 -4.96 -21.68 -9.45
N GLY A 49 -4.94 -20.42 -9.90
CA GLY A 49 -5.71 -19.96 -11.06
C GLY A 49 -5.28 -20.63 -12.37
N VAL A 50 -3.96 -20.70 -12.62
CA VAL A 50 -3.39 -21.32 -13.83
C VAL A 50 -3.69 -22.82 -13.86
N CYS A 51 -3.54 -23.52 -12.73
CA CYS A 51 -3.92 -24.93 -12.62
C CYS A 51 -5.42 -25.11 -12.89
N THR A 52 -6.28 -24.30 -12.28
CA THR A 52 -7.74 -24.37 -12.47
C THR A 52 -8.11 -24.23 -13.94
N TYR A 53 -7.59 -23.23 -14.65
CA TYR A 53 -7.85 -23.05 -16.07
C TYR A 53 -7.25 -24.18 -16.92
N SER A 54 -6.00 -24.59 -16.65
CA SER A 54 -5.29 -25.57 -17.48
C SER A 54 -5.88 -26.98 -17.38
N PHE A 55 -6.29 -27.42 -16.18
CA PHE A 55 -6.90 -28.74 -15.97
C PHE A 55 -8.33 -28.83 -16.48
N PHE A 56 -9.06 -27.71 -16.47
CA PHE A 56 -10.48 -27.67 -16.82
C PHE A 56 -10.74 -26.84 -18.07
N ARG A 57 -9.76 -26.68 -18.97
CA ARG A 57 -9.83 -25.81 -20.15
C ARG A 57 -11.12 -26.02 -20.95
N ASP A 58 -11.47 -27.26 -21.25
CA ASP A 58 -12.67 -27.62 -22.04
C ASP A 58 -14.00 -27.24 -21.34
N GLN A 59 -13.94 -26.89 -20.06
CA GLN A 59 -15.06 -26.43 -19.23
C GLN A 59 -15.07 -24.90 -19.04
N PHE A 60 -14.22 -24.18 -19.76
CA PHE A 60 -14.31 -22.74 -19.93
C PHE A 60 -14.88 -22.43 -21.31
N SER A 61 -15.62 -21.33 -21.41
CA SER A 61 -16.09 -20.79 -22.69
C SER A 61 -15.45 -19.43 -22.91
N GLY A 62 -15.07 -19.13 -24.15
CA GLY A 62 -14.44 -17.86 -24.46
C GLY A 62 -13.65 -17.89 -25.74
N THR A 63 -12.92 -16.81 -25.97
CA THR A 63 -11.91 -16.75 -27.05
C THR A 63 -10.61 -17.36 -26.53
N GLU A 64 -10.09 -18.36 -27.24
CA GLU A 64 -8.86 -19.05 -26.85
C GLU A 64 -7.70 -18.64 -27.78
N THR A 65 -6.50 -18.58 -27.21
CA THR A 65 -5.26 -18.29 -27.91
C THR A 65 -4.20 -19.35 -27.58
N ASN A 66 -3.42 -19.15 -26.52
CA ASN A 66 -2.42 -20.08 -26.00
C ASN A 66 -2.77 -20.47 -24.57
N LEU A 67 -2.71 -21.78 -24.28
CA LEU A 67 -3.09 -22.35 -22.98
C LEU A 67 -2.50 -21.60 -21.78
N PHE A 68 -1.18 -21.41 -21.77
CA PHE A 68 -0.50 -20.82 -20.62
C PHE A 68 -0.80 -19.32 -20.52
N VAL A 69 -0.77 -18.61 -21.65
CA VAL A 69 -1.07 -17.16 -21.68
C VAL A 69 -2.50 -16.89 -21.25
N ASP A 70 -3.46 -17.69 -21.73
CA ASP A 70 -4.87 -17.58 -21.37
C ASP A 70 -5.09 -17.91 -19.89
N ALA A 71 -4.39 -18.89 -19.34
CA ALA A 71 -4.45 -19.25 -17.93
C ALA A 71 -3.97 -18.11 -17.02
N PHE A 72 -2.82 -17.50 -17.35
CA PHE A 72 -2.30 -16.34 -16.64
C PHE A 72 -3.23 -15.14 -16.82
N TYR A 73 -3.69 -14.89 -18.04
CA TYR A 73 -4.60 -13.80 -18.35
C TYR A 73 -5.91 -13.91 -17.55
N PHE A 74 -6.58 -15.06 -17.55
CA PHE A 74 -7.77 -15.32 -16.75
C PHE A 74 -7.52 -15.07 -15.25
N SER A 75 -6.40 -15.59 -14.72
CA SER A 75 -6.04 -15.43 -13.31
C SER A 75 -5.81 -13.96 -12.95
N ILE A 76 -5.10 -13.20 -13.79
CA ILE A 76 -4.82 -11.78 -13.57
C ILE A 76 -6.06 -10.92 -13.75
N VAL A 77 -6.87 -11.15 -14.79
CA VAL A 77 -8.13 -10.41 -15.02
C VAL A 77 -9.08 -10.60 -13.84
N THR A 78 -9.09 -11.79 -13.23
CA THR A 78 -9.85 -12.08 -12.01
C THR A 78 -9.22 -11.41 -10.79
N PHE A 79 -7.90 -11.53 -10.59
CA PHE A 79 -7.18 -10.94 -9.46
C PHE A 79 -7.26 -9.42 -9.40
N SER A 80 -7.11 -8.78 -10.56
CA SER A 80 -7.22 -7.33 -10.75
C SER A 80 -8.65 -6.81 -10.66
N THR A 81 -9.62 -7.71 -10.44
CA THR A 81 -11.06 -7.43 -10.38
C THR A 81 -11.61 -6.73 -11.63
N VAL A 82 -10.91 -6.82 -12.76
CA VAL A 82 -11.35 -6.23 -14.03
C VAL A 82 -12.48 -7.07 -14.62
N GLY A 83 -12.30 -8.39 -14.69
CA GLY A 83 -13.38 -9.33 -15.00
C GLY A 83 -14.09 -9.14 -16.35
N TYR A 84 -13.36 -9.02 -17.46
CA TYR A 84 -13.98 -8.80 -18.79
C TYR A 84 -15.02 -9.85 -19.20
N GLY A 85 -14.91 -11.08 -18.71
CA GLY A 85 -15.85 -12.14 -19.08
C GLY A 85 -15.68 -12.70 -20.50
N ASP A 86 -14.54 -12.45 -21.15
CA ASP A 86 -14.16 -13.09 -22.42
C ASP A 86 -13.66 -14.53 -22.26
N ILE A 87 -13.28 -14.91 -21.03
CA ILE A 87 -13.04 -16.27 -20.59
C ILE A 87 -13.83 -16.48 -19.29
N VAL A 88 -14.78 -17.41 -19.32
CA VAL A 88 -15.68 -17.67 -18.17
C VAL A 88 -15.88 -19.16 -17.92
N PRO A 89 -16.06 -19.57 -16.64
CA PRO A 89 -16.37 -20.96 -16.30
C PRO A 89 -17.78 -21.33 -16.78
N SER A 90 -17.91 -22.43 -17.52
CA SER A 90 -19.21 -22.86 -18.08
C SER A 90 -19.91 -23.90 -17.21
N THR A 91 -19.17 -24.73 -16.47
CA THR A 91 -19.70 -25.84 -15.65
C THR A 91 -19.86 -25.47 -14.17
N SER A 92 -20.68 -26.25 -13.44
CA SER A 92 -20.84 -26.05 -12.00
C SER A 92 -19.52 -26.20 -11.22
N THR A 93 -18.68 -27.16 -11.63
CA THR A 93 -17.37 -27.40 -10.99
C THR A 93 -16.44 -26.22 -11.16
N THR A 94 -16.27 -25.70 -12.39
CA THR A 94 -15.39 -24.55 -12.66
C THR A 94 -15.92 -23.27 -12.03
N LYS A 95 -17.25 -23.10 -11.92
CA LYS A 95 -17.86 -21.99 -11.18
C LYS A 95 -17.53 -22.05 -9.68
N ILE A 96 -17.61 -23.21 -9.04
CA ILE A 96 -17.22 -23.37 -7.63
C ILE A 96 -15.75 -23.04 -7.42
N LEU A 97 -14.86 -23.55 -8.28
CA LEU A 97 -13.43 -23.23 -8.20
C LEU A 97 -13.17 -21.73 -8.40
N THR A 98 -13.89 -21.10 -9.32
CA THR A 98 -13.80 -19.66 -9.56
C THR A 98 -14.31 -18.84 -8.37
N ILE A 99 -15.35 -19.30 -7.66
CA ILE A 99 -15.82 -18.66 -6.42
C ILE A 99 -14.71 -18.64 -5.36
N VAL A 100 -14.02 -19.77 -5.17
CA VAL A 100 -12.87 -19.86 -4.26
C VAL A 100 -11.75 -18.92 -4.71
N LEU A 101 -11.40 -18.95 -6.00
CA LEU A 101 -10.38 -18.08 -6.59
C LEU A 101 -10.69 -16.59 -6.38
N VAL A 102 -11.92 -16.14 -6.66
CA VAL A 102 -12.33 -14.73 -6.48
C VAL A 102 -12.28 -14.35 -4.99
N SER A 103 -12.81 -15.19 -4.11
CA SER A 103 -12.82 -14.92 -2.67
C SER A 103 -11.41 -14.76 -2.10
N THR A 104 -10.50 -15.68 -2.45
CA THR A 104 -9.10 -15.59 -2.05
C THR A 104 -8.41 -14.38 -2.69
N GLY A 105 -8.75 -14.05 -3.93
CA GLY A 105 -8.22 -12.90 -4.66
C GLY A 105 -8.52 -11.57 -3.97
N VAL A 106 -9.77 -11.34 -3.55
CA VAL A 106 -10.17 -10.10 -2.85
C VAL A 106 -9.43 -9.93 -1.53
N VAL A 107 -9.35 -10.99 -0.71
CA VAL A 107 -8.62 -10.96 0.57
C VAL A 107 -7.14 -10.65 0.35
N PHE A 108 -6.54 -11.28 -0.65
CA PHE A 108 -5.13 -11.09 -0.94
C PHE A 108 -4.84 -9.70 -1.56
N LEU A 109 -5.72 -9.20 -2.43
CA LEU A 109 -5.61 -7.86 -2.98
C LEU A 109 -5.66 -6.81 -1.87
N ASP A 110 -6.58 -6.93 -0.90
CA ASP A 110 -6.61 -6.03 0.26
C ASP A 110 -5.30 -6.06 1.06
N TYR A 111 -4.76 -7.26 1.35
CA TYR A 111 -3.47 -7.41 2.02
C TYR A 111 -2.34 -6.70 1.26
N LEU A 112 -2.28 -6.90 -0.06
CA LEU A 112 -1.29 -6.28 -0.94
C LEU A 112 -1.39 -4.75 -0.89
N LEU A 113 -2.60 -4.20 -0.97
CA LEU A 113 -2.83 -2.76 -0.94
C LEU A 113 -2.49 -2.15 0.42
N ASN A 114 -2.96 -2.73 1.51
CA ASN A 114 -2.79 -2.16 2.85
C ASN A 114 -1.34 -2.21 3.33
N ARG A 115 -0.61 -3.30 3.07
CA ARG A 115 0.74 -3.53 3.62
C ARG A 115 1.86 -3.25 2.63
N VAL A 116 1.73 -3.72 1.39
CA VAL A 116 2.82 -3.66 0.40
C VAL A 116 2.85 -2.32 -0.30
N VAL A 117 1.71 -1.86 -0.82
CA VAL A 117 1.65 -0.59 -1.57
C VAL A 117 2.02 0.58 -0.66
N SER A 118 1.44 0.66 0.55
CA SER A 118 1.83 1.64 1.57
C SER A 118 3.34 1.62 1.86
N HIS A 119 3.95 0.43 1.89
CA HIS A 119 5.38 0.31 2.11
C HIS A 119 6.20 0.83 0.93
N VAL A 120 5.90 0.39 -0.30
CA VAL A 120 6.59 0.85 -1.51
C VAL A 120 6.44 2.36 -1.70
N LEU A 121 5.24 2.89 -1.48
CA LEU A 121 4.98 4.33 -1.53
C LEU A 121 5.77 5.10 -0.49
N SER A 122 5.91 4.57 0.73
CA SER A 122 6.74 5.21 1.77
C SER A 122 8.23 5.28 1.39
N LEU A 123 8.74 4.28 0.67
CA LEU A 123 10.13 4.31 0.17
C LEU A 123 10.30 5.37 -0.91
N GLN A 124 9.35 5.46 -1.84
CA GLN A 124 9.36 6.48 -2.88
C GLN A 124 9.23 7.89 -2.30
N GLU A 125 8.33 8.07 -1.33
CA GLU A 125 8.13 9.34 -0.62
C GLU A 125 9.44 9.79 0.03
N ASN A 126 10.14 8.91 0.75
CA ASN A 126 11.41 9.25 1.39
C ASN A 126 12.51 9.60 0.38
N ALA A 127 12.59 8.88 -0.74
CA ALA A 127 13.56 9.17 -1.80
C ALA A 127 13.27 10.52 -2.50
N ILE A 128 12.00 10.83 -2.74
CA ILE A 128 11.57 12.11 -3.32
C ILE A 128 11.85 13.24 -2.33
N LEU A 129 11.53 13.06 -1.05
CA LEU A 129 11.78 14.04 0.00
C LEU A 129 13.27 14.31 0.20
N ASP A 130 14.15 13.30 0.13
CA ASP A 130 15.60 13.51 0.21
C ASP A 130 16.10 14.38 -0.96
N ARG A 131 15.57 14.15 -2.18
CA ARG A 131 15.90 14.98 -3.36
C ARG A 131 15.35 16.41 -3.22
N ILE A 132 14.14 16.59 -2.70
CA ILE A 132 13.55 17.91 -2.47
C ILE A 132 14.31 18.65 -1.35
N ASN A 133 14.70 17.97 -0.28
CA ASN A 133 15.45 18.58 0.82
C ASN A 133 16.86 19.02 0.42
N LYS A 134 17.49 18.31 -0.52
CA LYS A 134 18.77 18.72 -1.14
C LYS A 134 18.61 19.88 -2.14
N THR A 135 17.38 20.21 -2.56
CA THR A 135 17.14 21.30 -3.49
C THR A 135 17.34 22.65 -2.79
N ARG A 136 18.18 23.51 -3.38
CA ARG A 136 18.48 24.85 -2.83
C ARG A 136 17.28 25.82 -2.85
N ASN A 137 16.25 25.50 -3.63
CA ASN A 137 15.07 26.34 -3.78
C ASN A 137 14.07 26.12 -2.63
N ARG A 138 14.17 26.95 -1.59
CA ARG A 138 13.31 26.92 -0.41
C ARG A 138 11.82 27.06 -0.74
N ALA A 139 11.48 27.87 -1.75
CA ALA A 139 10.09 28.08 -2.15
C ALA A 139 9.44 26.80 -2.70
N ILE A 140 10.17 26.01 -3.49
CA ILE A 140 9.68 24.72 -4.03
C ILE A 140 9.51 23.71 -2.90
N ARG A 141 10.48 23.63 -1.98
CA ARG A 141 10.41 22.72 -0.83
C ARG A 141 9.19 23.00 0.04
N ASP A 142 9.01 24.25 0.47
CA ASP A 142 7.93 24.66 1.36
C ASP A 142 6.55 24.62 0.64
N HIS A 143 6.54 24.59 -0.70
CA HIS A 143 5.33 24.38 -1.49
C HIS A 143 4.93 22.90 -1.60
N ILE A 144 5.90 21.97 -1.67
CA ILE A 144 5.65 20.53 -1.89
C ILE A 144 5.58 19.74 -0.58
N ALA A 145 6.43 20.06 0.39
CA ALA A 145 6.55 19.36 1.66
C ALA A 145 6.13 20.25 2.84
N GLU A 146 5.48 19.64 3.83
CA GLU A 146 5.07 20.27 5.08
C GLU A 146 5.35 19.27 6.21
N ASP A 147 5.99 19.73 7.29
CA ASP A 147 6.40 18.90 8.43
C ASP A 147 7.14 17.61 8.07
N GLY A 148 8.01 17.69 7.05
CA GLY A 148 8.81 16.54 6.60
C GLY A 148 8.03 15.46 5.84
N LYS A 149 6.79 15.72 5.42
CA LYS A 149 5.98 14.83 4.56
C LYS A 149 5.55 15.54 3.28
N ILE A 150 5.33 14.78 2.19
CA ILE A 150 4.78 15.35 0.95
C ILE A 150 3.32 15.73 1.22
N ARG A 151 2.92 16.95 0.85
CA ARG A 151 1.53 17.38 0.99
C ARG A 151 0.60 16.46 0.20
N LEU A 152 -0.57 16.15 0.77
CA LEU A 152 -1.56 15.23 0.19
C LEU A 152 -1.95 15.61 -1.26
N LYS A 153 -2.02 16.92 -1.58
CA LYS A 153 -2.32 17.41 -2.94
C LYS A 153 -1.30 16.92 -3.98
N TRP A 154 -0.02 16.87 -3.64
CA TRP A 154 1.04 16.40 -4.53
C TRP A 154 1.04 14.87 -4.65
N LYS A 155 0.78 14.14 -3.56
CA LYS A 155 0.58 12.68 -3.61
C LYS A 155 -0.55 12.30 -4.57
N LEU A 156 -1.67 13.01 -4.47
CA LEU A 156 -2.81 12.82 -5.35
C LEU A 156 -2.47 13.16 -6.81
N CYS A 157 -1.76 14.27 -7.05
CA CYS A 157 -1.31 14.65 -8.40
C CYS A 157 -0.42 13.56 -9.03
N LEU A 158 0.53 13.02 -8.27
CA LEU A 158 1.39 11.92 -8.72
C LEU A 158 0.58 10.65 -9.01
N ALA A 159 -0.40 10.29 -8.17
CA ALA A 159 -1.26 9.13 -8.41
C ALA A 159 -2.12 9.29 -9.67
N PHE A 160 -2.70 10.47 -9.91
CA PHE A 160 -3.41 10.77 -11.16
C PHE A 160 -2.47 10.68 -12.37
N CYS A 161 -1.25 11.19 -12.26
CA CYS A 161 -0.26 11.07 -13.33
C CYS A 161 0.09 9.60 -13.61
N ALA A 162 0.29 8.79 -12.57
CA ALA A 162 0.58 7.36 -12.72
C ALA A 162 -0.56 6.61 -13.41
N VAL A 163 -1.82 6.88 -13.04
CA VAL A 163 -3.01 6.32 -13.71
C VAL A 163 -3.09 6.81 -15.17
N GLY A 164 -2.86 8.10 -15.43
CA GLY A 164 -2.84 8.65 -16.78
C GLY A 164 -1.76 8.02 -17.67
N LEU A 165 -0.57 7.73 -17.11
CA LEU A 165 0.49 6.99 -17.81
C LEU A 165 0.10 5.55 -18.10
N CYS A 166 -0.56 4.85 -17.16
CA CYS A 166 -1.06 3.50 -17.40
C CYS A 166 -2.11 3.47 -18.52
N VAL A 167 -3.02 4.46 -18.54
CA VAL A 167 -4.01 4.62 -19.61
C VAL A 167 -3.35 4.93 -20.95
N GLY A 168 -2.39 5.87 -20.97
CA GLY A 168 -1.66 6.22 -22.19
C GLY A 168 -0.87 5.04 -22.76
N SER A 169 -0.17 4.28 -21.91
CA SER A 169 0.60 3.10 -22.33
C SER A 169 -0.31 1.98 -22.84
N GLY A 170 -1.44 1.75 -22.16
CA GLY A 170 -2.44 0.76 -22.58
C GLY A 170 -3.06 1.12 -23.93
N ALA A 171 -3.52 2.35 -24.08
CA ALA A 171 -4.10 2.84 -25.33
C ALA A 171 -3.12 2.76 -26.51
N LEU A 172 -1.85 3.15 -26.30
CA LEU A 172 -0.83 3.04 -27.33
C LEU A 172 -0.59 1.58 -27.74
N PHE A 173 -0.47 0.68 -26.77
CA PHE A 173 -0.26 -0.74 -27.04
C PHE A 173 -1.44 -1.34 -27.80
N LEU A 174 -2.67 -1.08 -27.35
CA LEU A 174 -3.91 -1.56 -27.97
C LEU A 174 -4.06 -1.08 -29.41
N HIS A 175 -3.70 0.17 -29.70
CA HIS A 175 -3.75 0.70 -31.06
C HIS A 175 -2.73 0.00 -31.98
N VAL A 176 -1.50 -0.21 -31.50
CA VAL A 176 -0.40 -0.75 -32.31
C VAL A 176 -0.51 -2.28 -32.51
N PHE A 177 -0.81 -3.02 -31.44
CA PHE A 177 -0.75 -4.49 -31.44
C PHE A 177 -2.12 -5.15 -31.62
N GLU A 178 -3.15 -4.65 -30.94
CA GLU A 178 -4.54 -5.15 -31.09
C GLU A 178 -5.27 -4.48 -32.27
N ARG A 179 -4.63 -3.49 -32.93
CA ARG A 179 -5.16 -2.77 -34.10
C ARG A 179 -6.54 -2.15 -33.87
N LEU A 180 -6.82 -1.74 -32.64
CA LEU A 180 -8.05 -1.03 -32.29
C LEU A 180 -7.98 0.43 -32.75
N ASP A 181 -9.13 1.04 -33.06
CA ASP A 181 -9.21 2.48 -33.28
C ASP A 181 -8.76 3.25 -32.03
N TRP A 182 -8.33 4.51 -32.19
CA TRP A 182 -7.84 5.33 -31.08
C TRP A 182 -8.86 5.47 -29.96
N LEU A 183 -10.13 5.70 -30.30
CA LEU A 183 -11.20 5.81 -29.32
C LEU A 183 -11.39 4.51 -28.54
N ASP A 184 -11.37 3.38 -29.24
CA ASP A 184 -11.56 2.05 -28.65
C ASP A 184 -10.36 1.62 -27.80
N SER A 185 -9.17 2.01 -28.21
CA SER A 185 -7.92 1.80 -27.48
C SER A 185 -7.92 2.56 -26.16
N VAL A 186 -8.30 3.85 -26.19
CA VAL A 186 -8.45 4.66 -24.97
C VAL A 186 -9.59 4.13 -24.10
N TYR A 187 -10.73 3.81 -24.70
CA TYR A 187 -11.89 3.27 -24.01
C TYR A 187 -11.55 1.99 -23.26
N LEU A 188 -11.00 0.99 -23.95
CA LEU A 188 -10.58 -0.27 -23.34
C LEU A 188 -9.54 0.01 -22.25
N SER A 189 -8.54 0.85 -22.53
CA SER A 189 -7.52 1.15 -21.53
C SER A 189 -8.09 1.80 -20.26
N VAL A 190 -9.07 2.69 -20.37
CA VAL A 190 -9.72 3.32 -19.20
C VAL A 190 -10.51 2.28 -18.42
N ILE A 191 -11.40 1.52 -19.05
CA ILE A 191 -12.25 0.55 -18.34
C ILE A 191 -11.43 -0.56 -17.66
N SER A 192 -10.25 -0.89 -18.21
CA SER A 192 -9.29 -1.82 -17.61
C SER A 192 -8.62 -1.23 -16.37
N VAL A 193 -8.03 -0.04 -16.49
CA VAL A 193 -7.27 0.60 -15.39
C VAL A 193 -8.19 0.95 -14.22
N THR A 194 -9.43 1.35 -14.51
CA THR A 194 -10.45 1.63 -13.48
C THR A 194 -11.17 0.39 -12.98
N THR A 195 -10.79 -0.81 -13.45
CA THR A 195 -11.39 -2.11 -13.08
C THR A 195 -12.91 -2.16 -13.27
N VAL A 196 -13.43 -1.48 -14.30
CA VAL A 196 -14.86 -1.53 -14.69
C VAL A 196 -15.11 -2.76 -15.57
N GLY A 197 -14.24 -2.97 -16.56
CA GLY A 197 -14.17 -4.21 -17.35
C GLY A 197 -15.48 -4.69 -17.97
N TYR A 198 -16.20 -3.85 -18.73
CA TYR A 198 -17.47 -4.23 -19.36
C TYR A 198 -17.41 -5.47 -20.26
N GLY A 199 -16.26 -5.78 -20.85
CA GLY A 199 -16.06 -6.99 -21.65
C GLY A 199 -16.55 -6.90 -23.09
N ASP A 200 -17.05 -5.75 -23.53
CA ASP A 200 -17.45 -5.50 -24.91
C ASP A 200 -16.25 -5.47 -25.88
N LYS A 201 -15.09 -5.03 -25.37
CA LYS A 201 -13.78 -5.17 -26.02
C LYS A 201 -12.79 -5.82 -25.06
N THR A 202 -11.96 -6.72 -25.59
CA THR A 202 -10.94 -7.44 -24.82
C THR A 202 -9.70 -7.73 -25.67
N PHE A 203 -8.65 -8.24 -25.02
CA PHE A 203 -7.41 -8.66 -25.67
C PHE A 203 -7.62 -9.96 -26.45
N LYS A 204 -7.48 -9.90 -27.76
CA LYS A 204 -7.74 -11.04 -28.66
C LYS A 204 -6.45 -11.71 -29.11
N THR A 205 -5.33 -11.00 -29.08
CA THR A 205 -4.04 -11.52 -29.52
C THR A 205 -3.27 -12.18 -28.37
N VAL A 206 -2.37 -13.11 -28.72
CA VAL A 206 -1.46 -13.72 -27.73
C VAL A 206 -0.56 -12.65 -27.12
N GLU A 207 -0.04 -11.74 -27.95
CA GLU A 207 0.81 -10.64 -27.48
C GLU A 207 0.04 -9.69 -26.54
N GLY A 208 -1.21 -9.38 -26.87
CA GLY A 208 -2.05 -8.52 -26.05
C GLY A 208 -2.43 -9.13 -24.72
N ARG A 209 -2.78 -10.42 -24.68
CA ARG A 209 -3.01 -11.13 -23.41
C ARG A 209 -1.74 -11.21 -22.57
N GLY A 210 -0.59 -11.46 -23.20
CA GLY A 210 0.71 -11.43 -22.53
C GLY A 210 1.04 -10.06 -21.94
N PHE A 211 0.78 -8.98 -22.67
CA PHE A 211 0.91 -7.61 -22.17
C PHE A 211 -0.03 -7.35 -20.99
N ALA A 212 -1.30 -7.75 -21.11
CA ALA A 212 -2.32 -7.52 -20.10
C ALA A 212 -1.97 -8.16 -18.75
N VAL A 213 -1.32 -9.33 -18.74
CA VAL A 213 -0.87 -10.02 -17.50
C VAL A 213 -0.01 -9.11 -16.62
N PHE A 214 0.95 -8.39 -17.20
CA PHE A 214 1.82 -7.49 -16.44
C PHE A 214 1.21 -6.11 -16.25
N TRP A 215 0.59 -5.59 -17.32
CA TRP A 215 0.06 -4.24 -17.35
C TRP A 215 -1.13 -4.06 -16.42
N LEU A 216 -2.03 -5.04 -16.31
CA LEU A 216 -3.18 -4.97 -15.40
C LEU A 216 -2.74 -4.98 -13.93
N LEU A 217 -1.76 -5.80 -13.55
CA LEU A 217 -1.22 -5.78 -12.19
C LEU A 217 -0.68 -4.40 -11.79
N LEU A 218 0.12 -3.79 -12.67
CA LEU A 218 0.67 -2.46 -12.44
C LEU A 218 -0.45 -1.40 -12.35
N SER A 219 -1.41 -1.48 -13.26
CA SER A 219 -2.55 -0.55 -13.34
C SER A 219 -3.44 -0.63 -12.11
N THR A 220 -3.73 -1.84 -11.61
CA THR A 220 -4.51 -2.03 -10.38
C THR A 220 -3.82 -1.42 -9.16
N ILE A 221 -2.49 -1.56 -9.05
CA ILE A 221 -1.72 -0.93 -7.96
C ILE A 221 -1.80 0.61 -8.06
N ALA A 222 -1.65 1.17 -9.26
CA ALA A 222 -1.76 2.61 -9.49
C ALA A 222 -3.17 3.14 -9.14
N MET A 223 -4.22 2.45 -9.61
CA MET A 223 -5.61 2.81 -9.35
C MET A 223 -5.98 2.69 -7.87
N ALA A 224 -5.54 1.62 -7.20
CA ALA A 224 -5.77 1.44 -5.79
C ALA A 224 -5.05 2.49 -4.93
N THR A 225 -3.83 2.87 -5.32
CA THR A 225 -3.11 3.99 -4.69
C THR A 225 -3.89 5.30 -4.80
N LEU A 226 -4.48 5.57 -5.97
CA LEU A 226 -5.32 6.74 -6.18
C LEU A 226 -6.52 6.72 -5.24
N PHE A 227 -7.23 5.58 -5.13
CA PHE A 227 -8.35 5.46 -4.19
C PHE A 227 -7.94 5.63 -2.73
N LEU A 228 -6.78 5.13 -2.33
CA LEU A 228 -6.26 5.28 -0.96
C LEU A 228 -6.01 6.76 -0.62
N TYR A 229 -5.42 7.54 -1.53
CA TYR A 229 -5.25 8.98 -1.33
C TYR A 229 -6.54 9.79 -1.41
N LEU A 230 -7.50 9.36 -2.24
CA LEU A 230 -8.84 9.95 -2.25
C LEU A 230 -9.57 9.67 -0.93
N ALA A 231 -9.43 8.47 -0.37
CA ALA A 231 -9.97 8.12 0.94
C ALA A 231 -9.31 8.96 2.04
N GLU A 232 -7.98 9.11 2.02
CA GLU A 232 -7.25 9.98 2.96
C GLU A 232 -7.72 11.45 2.89
N MET A 233 -8.06 11.95 1.70
CA MET A 233 -8.64 13.29 1.54
C MET A 233 -10.03 13.42 2.17
N ARG A 234 -10.82 12.34 2.14
CA ARG A 234 -12.19 12.31 2.69
C ARG A 234 -12.22 12.09 4.19
N ILE A 235 -11.20 11.45 4.75
CA ILE A 235 -11.02 11.32 6.20
C ILE A 235 -10.60 12.69 6.72
N ASP A 236 -11.62 13.51 6.98
CA ASP A 236 -11.50 14.84 7.54
C ASP A 236 -10.74 14.73 8.88
N ARG A 237 -9.54 15.33 8.96
CA ARG A 237 -8.74 15.34 10.20
C ARG A 237 -9.51 15.93 11.39
N THR A 238 -10.61 16.62 11.11
CA THR A 238 -11.56 17.17 12.08
C THR A 238 -12.26 16.11 12.94
N THR A 239 -12.39 14.86 12.47
CA THR A 239 -12.97 13.77 13.28
C THR A 239 -11.93 13.07 14.16
N VAL A 240 -10.69 12.94 13.67
CA VAL A 240 -9.58 12.32 14.44
C VAL A 240 -9.02 13.29 15.49
N MET A 241 -9.00 14.60 15.20
CA MET A 241 -8.57 15.64 16.16
C MET A 241 -9.52 15.87 17.34
N LYS A 242 -10.66 15.17 17.41
CA LYS A 242 -11.55 15.22 18.58
C LYS A 242 -11.24 14.17 19.63
N LEU A 243 -10.31 13.25 19.35
CA LEU A 243 -9.81 12.34 20.37
C LEU A 243 -8.63 13.02 21.06
N PRO A 244 -8.79 13.42 22.33
CA PRO A 244 -7.69 13.96 23.10
C PRO A 244 -6.48 13.01 23.11
N PRO A 245 -5.24 13.53 22.98
CA PRO A 245 -4.01 12.75 22.86
C PRO A 245 -3.67 11.82 24.03
N SER A 246 -4.32 11.96 25.18
CA SER A 246 -4.10 11.11 26.36
C SER A 246 -5.40 10.63 26.99
N GLU A 247 -5.34 9.51 27.72
CA GLU A 247 -6.48 9.01 28.50
C GLU A 247 -6.99 10.06 29.51
N SER A 248 -6.08 10.85 30.08
CA SER A 248 -6.43 11.93 31.01
C SER A 248 -7.22 13.05 30.32
N GLU A 249 -6.77 13.50 29.15
CA GLU A 249 -7.51 14.50 28.38
C GLU A 249 -8.85 13.93 27.85
N PHE A 250 -8.95 12.62 27.58
CA PHE A 250 -10.22 11.96 27.23
C PHE A 250 -11.23 11.96 28.36
N ILE A 251 -10.78 11.64 29.56
CA ILE A 251 -11.62 11.68 30.75
C ILE A 251 -12.08 13.12 31.02
N VAL A 252 -11.18 14.10 30.97
CA VAL A 252 -11.51 15.52 31.15
C VAL A 252 -12.50 15.99 30.09
N PHE A 253 -12.28 15.63 28.82
CA PHE A 253 -13.19 15.95 27.73
C PHE A 253 -14.59 15.38 27.97
N LYS A 254 -14.70 14.10 28.37
CA LYS A 254 -15.99 13.44 28.66
C LYS A 254 -16.71 14.00 29.88
N LEU A 255 -15.97 14.34 30.93
CA LEU A 255 -16.53 14.97 32.13
C LEU A 255 -17.07 16.37 31.82
N ARG A 256 -16.38 17.13 30.95
CA ARG A 256 -16.84 18.45 30.48
C ARG A 256 -18.06 18.33 29.57
N GLU A 257 -18.04 17.39 28.62
CA GLU A 257 -19.16 17.13 27.69
C GLU A 257 -20.44 16.71 28.44
N SER A 258 -20.30 15.94 29.52
CA SER A 258 -21.42 15.54 30.38
C SER A 258 -21.88 16.64 31.35
N GLY A 259 -21.28 17.83 31.30
CA GLY A 259 -21.60 18.96 32.18
C GLY A 259 -21.24 18.73 33.65
N ARG A 260 -20.38 17.74 33.94
CA ARG A 260 -19.99 17.37 35.31
C ARG A 260 -18.84 18.21 35.86
N ILE A 261 -18.03 18.79 34.98
CA ILE A 261 -16.93 19.70 35.32
C ILE A 261 -16.92 20.90 34.36
N SER A 262 -16.48 22.04 34.87
CA SER A 262 -16.26 23.29 34.13
C SER A 262 -14.76 23.54 33.91
N GLU A 263 -14.43 24.49 33.02
CA GLU A 263 -13.04 24.94 32.81
C GLU A 263 -12.41 25.53 34.08
N ASP A 264 -13.23 26.08 34.98
CA ASP A 264 -12.74 26.67 36.23
C ASP A 264 -12.33 25.59 37.24
N ASP A 265 -13.05 24.45 37.25
CA ASP A 265 -12.69 23.29 38.10
C ASP A 265 -11.35 22.69 37.69
N ILE A 266 -11.09 22.61 36.37
CA ILE A 266 -9.82 22.10 35.83
C ILE A 266 -8.67 23.04 36.22
N LYS A 267 -8.84 24.35 36.05
CA LYS A 267 -7.83 25.36 36.42
C LYS A 267 -7.52 25.36 37.92
N GLN A 268 -8.53 25.10 38.76
CA GLN A 268 -8.33 25.02 40.20
C GLN A 268 -7.44 23.83 40.58
N ILE A 269 -7.70 22.66 40.00
CA ILE A 269 -6.89 21.45 40.22
C ILE A 269 -5.46 21.67 39.73
N VAL A 270 -5.28 22.25 38.53
CA VAL A 270 -3.94 22.53 37.98
C VAL A 270 -3.14 23.46 38.90
N ARG A 271 -3.77 24.53 39.42
CA ARG A 271 -3.12 25.42 40.40
C ARG A 271 -2.76 24.72 41.70
N GLU A 272 -3.58 23.77 42.15
CA GLU A 272 -3.28 22.97 43.33
C GLU A 272 -2.03 22.11 43.14
N PHE A 273 -1.89 21.49 41.96
CA PHE A 273 -0.70 20.71 41.61
C PHE A 273 0.56 21.59 41.45
N GLU A 274 0.45 22.74 40.79
CA GLU A 274 1.56 23.70 40.66
C GLU A 274 2.06 24.17 42.04
N ASN A 275 1.14 24.46 42.96
CA ASN A 275 1.48 24.86 44.33
C ASN A 275 2.16 23.74 45.15
N LEU A 276 1.90 22.47 44.83
CA LEU A 276 2.54 21.32 45.47
C LEU A 276 3.96 21.08 44.91
N GLU A 277 4.20 21.39 43.64
CA GLU A 277 5.52 21.29 43.01
C GLU A 277 6.45 22.46 43.40
N GLU A 278 5.90 23.62 43.76
CA GLU A 278 6.67 24.78 44.23
C GLU A 278 7.19 24.67 45.67
N VAL A 279 6.84 23.62 46.43
CA VAL A 279 7.41 23.40 47.76
C VAL A 279 8.88 22.99 47.59
N PRO A 280 9.86 23.83 47.98
CA PRO A 280 11.26 23.45 47.87
C PRO A 280 11.47 22.22 48.75
N SER A 281 12.25 21.25 48.27
CA SER A 281 12.82 20.20 49.11
C SER A 281 13.75 20.84 50.16
N SER A 282 13.20 21.44 51.20
CA SER A 282 13.93 22.03 52.31
C SER A 282 13.86 21.10 53.51
N GLY A 283 14.91 20.27 53.65
CA GLY A 283 15.26 19.51 54.85
C GLY A 283 14.41 18.25 55.05
N SER A 284 14.97 17.05 55.21
CA SER A 284 16.22 16.65 55.88
C SER A 284 16.71 15.30 55.35
#